data_AF-A0A416U208-F1
#
_entry.id   AF-A0A416U208-F1
#
_cell.length_a   1.000
_cell.length_b   1.000
_cell.length_c   1.000
_cell.angle_alpha   90.00
_cell.angle_beta   90.00
_cell.angle_gamma   90.00
#
_symmetry.space_group_name_H-M   'P 1'
#
loop_
_entity.id
_entity.type
_entity.pdbx_description
1 polymer ?
#
loop_
_entity_poly.entity_id
_entity_poly.type
_entity_poly.pdbx_seq_one_letter_code
_entity_poly.pdbx_strand_id
1 'polypeptide(L)' 'MRNLDRLRIMPVDGLAEYLVTKTQDKAGIPTNYFVFESSFVWESPSGQKFIYRSDAINDCVKWLNEEIGE' A
#
# COMPACT_ATOMS: atom_id res chain seq x y z
N MET A 1 -22.60 6.43 15.45
CA MET A 1 -21.73 6.55 14.27
C MET A 1 -20.96 5.25 14.12
N ARG A 2 -21.11 4.54 13.01
CA ARG A 2 -20.43 3.26 12.77
C ARG A 2 -18.98 3.53 12.36
N ASN A 3 -18.08 2.56 12.55
CA ASN A 3 -16.68 2.70 12.12
C ASN A 3 -16.55 2.98 10.61
N LEU A 4 -17.48 2.43 9.81
CA LEU A 4 -17.56 2.69 8.37
C LEU A 4 -17.85 4.16 8.04
N ASP A 5 -18.68 4.83 8.85
CA ASP A 5 -18.98 6.25 8.65
C ASP A 5 -17.72 7.12 8.91
N ARG A 6 -16.81 6.67 9.78
CA ARG A 6 -15.52 7.34 10.07
C ARG A 6 -14.52 7.21 8.93
N LEU A 7 -14.47 6.04 8.28
CA LEU A 7 -13.59 5.81 7.13
C LEU A 7 -13.99 6.66 5.92
N ARG A 8 -15.29 6.86 5.72
CA ARG A 8 -15.83 7.68 4.61
C ARG A 8 -15.50 9.16 4.69
N ILE A 9 -15.24 9.69 5.88
CA ILE A 9 -14.89 11.11 6.09
C ILE A 9 -13.40 11.30 6.37
N MET A 10 -12.62 10.22 6.36
CA MET A 10 -11.19 10.28 6.62
C MET A 10 -10.48 10.96 5.45
N PRO A 11 -9.51 11.86 5.70
CA PRO A 11 -8.66 12.39 4.65
C PRO A 11 -7.95 11.26 3.89
N VAL A 12 -7.72 11.45 2.59
CA VAL A 12 -7.10 10.44 1.71
C VAL A 12 -5.76 9.95 2.26
N ASP A 13 -4.91 10.86 2.72
CA ASP A 13 -3.60 10.49 3.31
C ASP A 13 -3.76 9.64 4.58
N GLY A 14 -4.73 10.02 5.42
CA GLY A 14 -5.05 9.26 6.63
C GLY A 14 -5.61 7.88 6.31
N LEU A 15 -6.38 7.74 5.23
CA LEU A 15 -6.93 6.47 4.78
C LEU A 15 -5.84 5.57 4.17
N ALA A 16 -4.93 6.13 3.37
CA ALA A 16 -3.83 5.42 2.74
C ALA A 16 -2.92 4.70 3.76
N GLU A 17 -2.68 5.33 4.91
CA GLU A 17 -1.93 4.77 6.03
C GLU A 17 -2.50 3.43 6.56
N TYR A 18 -3.83 3.25 6.49
CA TYR A 18 -4.52 2.01 6.90
C TYR A 18 -4.67 0.98 5.78
N LEU A 19 -4.64 1.42 4.53
CA LEU A 19 -4.85 0.56 3.37
C LEU A 19 -3.57 -0.14 2.92
N VAL A 20 -2.41 0.45 3.19
CA VAL A 20 -1.11 -0.17 2.89
C VAL A 20 -0.85 -1.33 3.84
N THR A 21 -0.57 -2.50 3.28
CA THR A 21 -0.33 -3.73 4.05
C THR A 21 1.13 -4.16 3.99
N LYS A 22 1.60 -4.84 5.03
CA LYS A 22 2.94 -5.45 5.05
C LYS A 22 2.80 -6.93 4.71
N THR A 23 3.37 -7.37 3.61
CA THR A 23 3.30 -8.76 3.15
C THR A 23 4.70 -9.36 3.06
N GLN A 24 4.81 -10.67 3.28
CA GLN A 24 6.06 -11.38 3.05
C GLN A 24 6.14 -11.68 1.56
N ASP A 25 7.18 -11.20 0.87
CA ASP A 25 7.34 -11.52 -0.53
C ASP A 25 7.77 -12.98 -0.68
N LYS A 26 6.80 -13.85 -0.98
CA LYS A 26 7.06 -15.27 -1.22
C LYS A 26 7.55 -15.55 -2.64
N ALA A 27 7.55 -14.55 -3.52
CA ALA A 27 7.82 -14.73 -4.95
C ALA A 27 8.66 -13.59 -5.54
N GLY A 28 9.97 -13.66 -5.34
CA GLY A 28 10.93 -13.40 -6.41
C GLY A 28 11.03 -11.98 -6.94
N ILE A 29 11.03 -10.94 -6.10
CA ILE A 29 11.77 -9.72 -6.48
C ILE A 29 13.22 -10.17 -6.79
N PRO A 30 13.78 -9.91 -7.99
CA PRO A 30 15.15 -10.30 -8.30
C PRO A 30 16.08 -9.62 -7.29
N THR A 31 16.61 -10.42 -6.37
CA THR A 31 17.54 -9.98 -5.33
C THR A 31 18.90 -9.70 -5.96
N ASN A 32 18.98 -8.68 -6.81
CA ASN A 32 20.27 -8.06 -7.16
C ASN A 32 20.75 -7.12 -6.04
N TYR A 33 19.98 -6.94 -4.97
CA TYR A 33 20.36 -6.05 -3.87
C TYR A 33 20.43 -6.66 -2.47
N PHE A 34 19.70 -7.72 -2.10
CA PHE A 34 19.79 -8.23 -0.73
C PHE A 34 19.54 -9.73 -0.62
N VAL A 35 20.56 -10.46 -0.17
CA VAL A 35 20.48 -11.81 0.40
C VAL A 35 19.99 -11.66 1.83
N PHE A 36 18.69 -11.60 2.06
CA PHE A 36 18.14 -11.83 3.39
C PHE A 36 16.82 -12.62 3.30
N GLU A 37 16.80 -13.72 4.06
CA GLU A 37 15.64 -14.54 4.34
C GLU A 37 14.45 -13.64 4.74
N SER A 38 13.31 -13.79 4.06
CA SER A 38 12.06 -13.04 4.29
C SER A 38 12.14 -11.52 4.06
N SER A 39 12.30 -11.10 2.80
CA SER A 39 12.05 -9.72 2.40
C SER A 39 10.56 -9.39 2.54
N PHE A 40 10.20 -8.73 3.63
CA PHE A 40 8.89 -8.10 3.76
C PHE A 40 8.82 -6.91 2.80
N VAL A 41 7.68 -6.78 2.13
CA VAL A 41 7.35 -5.67 1.25
C VAL A 41 6.07 -4.99 1.74
N TRP A 42 5.89 -3.74 1.33
CA TRP A 42 4.68 -2.97 1.54
C TRP A 42 3.86 -3.00 0.27
N GLU A 43 2.59 -3.37 0.38
CA GLU A 43 1.67 -3.53 -0.73
C GLU A 43 0.59 -2.46 -0.67
N SER A 44 0.45 -1.73 -1.78
CA SER A 44 -0.59 -0.73 -2.01
C SER A 44 -1.85 -1.41 -2.56
N PRO A 45 -3.06 -0.85 -2.35
CA PRO A 45 -4.30 -1.34 -2.96
C PRO A 45 -4.29 -1.40 -4.50
N SER A 46 -3.37 -0.66 -5.15
CA SER A 46 -3.13 -0.76 -6.60
C SER A 46 -2.57 -2.12 -7.04
N GLY A 47 -2.07 -2.93 -6.10
CA GLY A 47 -1.37 -4.20 -6.34
C GLY A 47 0.15 -4.05 -6.48
N GLN A 48 0.69 -2.82 -6.42
CA GLN A 48 2.14 -2.59 -6.43
C GLN A 48 2.78 -2.87 -5.07
N LYS A 49 4.03 -3.35 -5.13
CA LYS A 49 4.84 -3.73 -3.97
C LYS A 49 6.09 -2.86 -3.86
N PHE A 50 6.41 -2.43 -2.65
CA PHE A 50 7.47 -1.47 -2.36
C PHE A 50 8.33 -1.94 -1.18
N ILE A 51 9.61 -1.58 -1.19
CA ILE A 51 10.50 -1.84 -0.05
C ILE A 51 10.19 -0.86 1.08
N TYR A 52 9.91 0.39 0.74
CA TYR A 52 9.62 1.45 1.69
C TYR A 52 8.12 1.69 1.83
N ARG A 53 7.66 1.83 3.07
CA ARG A 53 6.26 2.10 3.40
C ARG A 53 5.77 3.42 2.80
N SER A 54 6.63 4.44 2.80
CA SER A 54 6.32 5.76 2.22
C SER A 54 5.95 5.68 0.75
N ASP A 55 6.63 4.81 -0.01
CA ASP A 55 6.40 4.68 -1.45
C ASP A 55 5.06 3.99 -1.71
N ALA A 56 4.73 2.97 -0.91
CA ALA A 56 3.42 2.33 -0.93
C ALA A 56 2.28 3.30 -0.56
N ILE A 57 2.49 4.19 0.41
CA ILE A 57 1.50 5.21 0.78
C ILE A 57 1.32 6.22 -0.35
N ASN A 58 2.41 6.71 -0.95
CA ASN A 58 2.35 7.65 -2.06
C ASN A 58 1.61 7.05 -3.26
N ASP A 59 1.85 5.78 -3.56
CA ASP A 59 1.13 5.04 -4.60
C ASP A 59 -0.36 4.88 -4.24
N CYS A 60 -0.67 4.50 -3.00
CA CYS A 60 -2.05 4.38 -2.52
C CYS A 60 -2.81 5.71 -2.62
N VAL A 61 -2.18 6.83 -2.28
CA VAL A 61 -2.81 8.17 -2.40
C VAL A 61 -3.09 8.49 -3.86
N LYS A 62 -2.18 8.17 -4.78
CA LYS A 62 -2.42 8.36 -6.22
C LYS A 62 -3.62 7.51 -6.67
N TRP A 63 -3.61 6.23 -6.36
CA TRP A 63 -4.68 5.29 -6.70
C TRP A 63 -6.05 5.72 -6.15
N LEU A 64 -6.11 6.20 -4.90
CA LEU A 64 -7.36 6.70 -4.29
C LEU A 64 -7.91 7.96 -4.98
N ASN A 65 -7.05 8.73 -5.63
CA ASN A 65 -7.43 9.95 -6.36
C ASN A 65 -7.64 9.69 -7.87
N GLU A 66 -7.42 8.47 -8.36
CA GLU A 66 -7.75 8.11 -9.74
C GLU A 66 -9.28 8.07 -9.90
N GLU A 67 -9.78 8.74 -10.94
CA GLU A 67 -11.18 8.58 -11.33
C GLU A 67 -11.37 7.16 -11.87
N ILE A 68 -12.24 6.39 -11.23
CA ILE A 68 -12.68 5.10 -11.76
C ILE A 68 -13.57 5.44 -12.96
N GLY A 69 -13.01 5.32 -14.17
CA GLY A 69 -13.74 5.56 -15.42
C GLY A 69 -15.00 4.70 -15.52
N GLU A 70 -16.09 5.31 -16.02
CA GLU A 70 -17.40 4.69 -16.28
C GLU A 70 -17.35 3.46 -17.21
#